data_AF-A0A146LWI8-F1
#
_entry.id   AF-A0A146LWI8-F1
#
_cell.length_a   1.000
_cell.length_b   1.000
_cell.length_c   1.000
_cell.angle_alpha   90.00
_cell.angle_beta   90.00
_cell.angle_gamma   90.00
#
_symmetry.space_group_name_H-M   'P 1'
#
loop_
_entity.id
_entity.type
_entity.pdbx_description
1 polymer ?
#
loop_
_entity_poly.entity_id
_entity_poly.type
_entity_poly.pdbx_seq_one_letter_code
_entity_poly.pdbx_strand_id
1 'polypeptide(L)'
;MMAYNARENALPLMETMYADDDANIRVGGVWACALAFMGTSNNAALSRLMMMAVNDADDNVKRAAVTSIGFVLANEPQRVVTLLSLLAHSYSPHIRHSVCLAIGIACFSCGFQYPEAVELMLEMLNDKVDIVRQAAFVACGMILNSQNDPNIVAQEEARSAARATAATTTTSSNTSKDGIKNTATLSQSSLAA
;
A
#
# COMPACT_ATOMS: atom_id res chain seq x y z
N MET A 1 -4.24 -17.50 15.99
CA MET A 1 -3.44 -18.71 15.72
C MET A 1 -2.10 -18.27 15.13
N MET A 2 -0.96 -18.61 15.74
CA MET A 2 0.36 -18.18 15.23
C MET A 2 0.89 -19.20 14.22
N ALA A 3 0.72 -18.93 12.92
CA ALA A 3 1.28 -19.73 11.82
C ALA A 3 2.70 -19.27 11.40
N TYR A 4 3.48 -18.71 12.34
CA TYR A 4 4.80 -18.20 12.03
C TYR A 4 5.79 -19.36 11.76
N ASN A 5 6.40 -19.37 10.57
CA ASN A 5 7.39 -20.37 10.14
C ASN A 5 6.89 -21.83 10.10
N ALA A 6 5.58 -22.05 10.08
CA ALA A 6 4.99 -23.39 10.02
C ALA A 6 5.05 -24.03 8.62
N ARG A 7 5.29 -23.22 7.57
CA ARG A 7 5.44 -23.64 6.16
C ARG A 7 4.36 -24.66 5.74
N GLU A 8 4.78 -25.86 5.33
CA GLU A 8 3.92 -26.92 4.82
C GLU A 8 2.89 -27.42 5.85
N ASN A 9 3.21 -27.37 7.14
CA ASN A 9 2.31 -27.81 8.21
C ASN A 9 1.07 -26.92 8.34
N ALA A 10 1.13 -25.69 7.82
CA ALA A 10 0.01 -24.75 7.87
C ALA A 10 -0.87 -24.80 6.60
N LEU A 11 -0.48 -25.54 5.57
CA LEU A 11 -1.28 -25.71 4.34
C LEU A 11 -2.69 -26.27 4.58
N PRO A 12 -2.92 -27.35 5.36
CA PRO A 12 -4.26 -27.89 5.53
C PRO A 12 -5.19 -26.89 6.22
N LEU A 13 -4.66 -26.13 7.17
CA LEU A 13 -5.41 -25.06 7.82
C LEU A 13 -5.71 -23.92 6.85
N MET A 14 -4.74 -23.49 6.04
CA MET A 14 -4.96 -22.43 5.05
C MET A 14 -6.07 -22.80 4.06
N GLU A 15 -6.09 -24.05 3.57
CA GLU A 15 -7.14 -24.54 2.68
C GLU A 15 -8.53 -24.44 3.33
N THR A 16 -8.64 -24.82 4.61
CA THR A 16 -9.92 -24.66 5.32
C THR A 16 -10.34 -23.20 5.45
N MET A 17 -9.38 -22.29 5.64
CA MET A 17 -9.67 -20.86 5.76
C MET A 17 -10.00 -20.20 4.41
N TYR A 18 -9.41 -20.68 3.31
CA TYR A 18 -9.71 -20.16 1.97
C TYR A 18 -11.08 -20.60 1.45
N ALA A 19 -11.55 -21.76 1.88
CA ALA A 19 -12.87 -22.29 1.53
C ALA A 19 -14.03 -21.70 2.35
N ASP A 20 -13.73 -20.86 3.34
CA ASP A 20 -14.75 -20.27 4.22
C ASP A 20 -15.54 -19.15 3.54
N ASP A 21 -16.83 -19.09 3.83
CA ASP A 21 -17.75 -18.07 3.29
C ASP A 21 -17.44 -16.67 3.87
N ASP A 22 -16.95 -16.58 5.11
CA ASP A 22 -16.63 -15.30 5.75
C ASP A 22 -15.31 -14.73 5.20
N ALA A 23 -15.40 -13.53 4.64
CA ALA A 23 -14.25 -12.80 4.13
C ALA A 23 -13.17 -12.56 5.20
N ASN A 24 -13.54 -12.37 6.47
CA ASN A 24 -12.57 -12.17 7.55
C ASN A 24 -11.71 -13.41 7.80
N ILE A 25 -12.32 -14.60 7.66
CA ILE A 25 -11.61 -15.88 7.81
C ILE A 25 -10.66 -16.07 6.63
N ARG A 26 -11.10 -15.77 5.40
CA ARG A 26 -10.23 -15.79 4.20
C ARG A 26 -9.04 -14.84 4.32
N VAL A 27 -9.27 -13.60 4.78
CA VAL A 27 -8.20 -12.63 5.09
C VAL A 27 -7.21 -13.22 6.11
N GLY A 28 -7.71 -13.85 7.17
CA GLY A 28 -6.89 -14.53 8.16
C GLY A 28 -6.00 -15.63 7.54
N GLY A 29 -6.53 -16.40 6.59
CA GLY A 29 -5.79 -17.43 5.86
C GLY A 29 -4.68 -16.84 5.01
N VAL A 30 -4.94 -15.71 4.35
CA VAL A 30 -3.97 -14.99 3.53
C VAL A 30 -2.81 -14.44 4.37
N TRP A 31 -3.10 -13.87 5.55
CA TRP A 31 -2.06 -13.41 6.48
C TRP A 31 -1.29 -14.58 7.10
N ALA A 32 -1.96 -15.69 7.40
CA ALA A 32 -1.29 -16.90 7.87
C ALA A 32 -0.31 -17.43 6.81
N CYS A 33 -0.67 -17.38 5.52
CA CYS A 33 0.21 -17.73 4.41
C CYS A 33 1.44 -16.82 4.35
N ALA A 34 1.25 -15.49 4.44
CA ALA A 34 2.36 -14.55 4.46
C ALA A 34 3.38 -14.84 5.57
N LEU A 35 2.88 -15.12 6.78
CA LEU A 35 3.74 -15.38 7.95
C LEU A 35 4.39 -16.77 7.91
N ALA A 36 3.71 -17.76 7.32
CA ALA A 36 4.26 -19.11 7.18
C ALA A 36 5.38 -19.18 6.14
N PHE A 37 5.28 -18.38 5.06
CA PHE A 37 6.20 -18.39 3.92
C PHE A 37 7.08 -17.13 3.80
N MET A 38 7.15 -16.31 4.85
CA MET A 38 7.96 -15.09 4.88
C MET A 38 9.42 -15.38 4.50
N GLY A 39 9.93 -14.69 3.48
CA GLY A 39 11.33 -14.81 3.01
C GLY A 39 11.72 -16.15 2.38
N THR A 40 10.76 -17.06 2.13
CA THR A 40 11.05 -18.37 1.53
C THR A 40 11.04 -18.35 0.00
N SER A 41 10.47 -17.32 -0.63
CA SER A 41 10.28 -17.22 -2.09
C SER A 41 9.60 -18.44 -2.73
N ASN A 42 8.69 -19.10 -2.00
CA ASN A 42 8.00 -20.29 -2.51
C ASN A 42 6.98 -19.94 -3.63
N ASN A 43 7.22 -20.48 -4.83
CA ASN A 43 6.36 -20.27 -6.00
C ASN A 43 4.92 -20.79 -5.80
N ALA A 44 4.72 -21.88 -5.05
CA ALA A 44 3.37 -22.43 -4.83
C ALA A 44 2.52 -21.49 -3.97
N ALA A 45 3.12 -20.91 -2.93
CA ALA A 45 2.47 -19.91 -2.09
C ALA A 45 2.18 -18.62 -2.88
N LEU A 46 3.14 -18.19 -3.69
CA LEU A 46 3.00 -17.01 -4.55
C LEU A 46 1.84 -17.16 -5.56
N SER A 47 1.76 -18.30 -6.25
CA SER A 47 0.67 -18.58 -7.20
C SER A 47 -0.69 -18.61 -6.51
N ARG A 48 -0.80 -19.18 -5.31
CA ARG A 48 -2.04 -19.16 -4.53
C ARG A 48 -2.45 -17.74 -4.13
N LEU A 49 -1.53 -16.95 -3.61
CA LEU A 49 -1.79 -15.55 -3.26
C LEU A 49 -2.24 -14.74 -4.49
N MET A 50 -1.62 -14.97 -5.64
CA MET A 50 -2.01 -14.31 -6.89
C MET A 50 -3.42 -14.72 -7.34
N MET A 51 -3.76 -16.01 -7.27
CA MET A 51 -5.13 -16.46 -7.58
C MET A 51 -6.16 -15.82 -6.66
N MET A 52 -5.87 -15.69 -5.36
CA MET A 52 -6.76 -15.01 -4.42
C MET A 52 -6.89 -13.51 -4.71
N ALA A 53 -5.79 -12.84 -5.08
CA ALA A 53 -5.81 -11.43 -5.44
C ALA A 53 -6.70 -11.11 -6.65
N VAL A 54 -6.82 -12.05 -7.61
CA VAL A 54 -7.62 -11.86 -8.83
C VAL A 54 -9.05 -12.38 -8.68
N ASN A 55 -9.24 -13.51 -8.01
CA ASN A 55 -10.51 -14.25 -8.03
C ASN A 55 -11.45 -13.98 -6.84
N ASP A 56 -10.97 -13.41 -5.73
CA ASP A 56 -11.86 -13.19 -4.57
C ASP A 56 -12.92 -12.10 -4.88
N ALA A 57 -14.04 -12.16 -4.16
CA ALA A 57 -15.08 -11.14 -4.27
C ALA A 57 -14.77 -9.92 -3.40
N ASP A 58 -14.12 -10.13 -2.24
CA ASP A 58 -13.91 -9.09 -1.24
C ASP A 58 -12.60 -8.32 -1.47
N ASP A 59 -12.69 -6.98 -1.44
CA ASP A 59 -11.53 -6.12 -1.67
C ASP A 59 -10.49 -6.17 -0.54
N ASN A 60 -10.87 -6.51 0.70
CA ASN A 60 -9.93 -6.68 1.81
C ASN A 60 -9.10 -7.96 1.62
N VAL A 61 -9.71 -9.04 1.12
CA VAL A 61 -8.97 -10.26 0.77
C VAL A 61 -7.97 -9.97 -0.35
N LYS A 62 -8.39 -9.26 -1.40
CA LYS A 62 -7.48 -8.85 -2.49
C LYS A 62 -6.32 -8.02 -1.99
N ARG A 63 -6.60 -7.01 -1.14
CA ARG A 63 -5.56 -6.17 -0.54
C ARG A 63 -4.58 -6.98 0.28
N ALA A 64 -5.09 -7.84 1.17
CA ALA A 64 -4.27 -8.71 1.98
C ALA A 64 -3.39 -9.60 1.10
N ALA A 65 -3.95 -10.18 0.03
CA ALA A 65 -3.23 -11.09 -0.85
C ALA A 65 -2.05 -10.40 -1.55
N VAL A 66 -2.28 -9.21 -2.12
CA VAL A 66 -1.21 -8.43 -2.78
C VAL A 66 -0.15 -7.97 -1.77
N THR A 67 -0.56 -7.50 -0.59
CA THR A 67 0.40 -7.11 0.46
C THR A 67 1.21 -8.31 0.97
N SER A 68 0.60 -9.48 1.09
CA SER A 68 1.26 -10.74 1.46
C SER A 68 2.35 -11.17 0.48
N ILE A 69 2.20 -10.87 -0.81
CA ILE A 69 3.24 -11.13 -1.82
C ILE A 69 4.55 -10.42 -1.47
N GLY A 70 4.47 -9.17 -0.99
CA GLY A 70 5.65 -8.40 -0.55
C GLY A 70 6.41 -9.07 0.61
N PHE A 71 5.69 -9.73 1.53
CA PHE A 71 6.31 -10.46 2.64
C PHE A 71 6.93 -11.80 2.22
N VAL A 72 6.29 -12.53 1.31
CA VAL A 72 6.80 -13.82 0.82
C VAL A 72 8.08 -13.63 0.00
N LEU A 73 8.14 -12.57 -0.80
CA LEU A 73 9.26 -12.24 -1.69
C LEU A 73 10.20 -11.18 -1.09
N ALA A 74 10.24 -11.02 0.23
CA ALA A 74 11.11 -10.04 0.89
C ALA A 74 12.62 -10.23 0.59
N ASN A 75 13.03 -11.41 0.09
CA ASN A 75 14.41 -11.71 -0.30
C ASN A 75 14.72 -11.38 -1.78
N GLU A 76 13.69 -11.17 -2.63
CA GLU A 76 13.81 -10.93 -4.08
C GLU A 76 12.94 -9.73 -4.52
N PRO A 77 13.27 -8.50 -4.09
CA PRO A 77 12.44 -7.32 -4.36
C PRO A 77 12.34 -6.99 -5.86
N GLN A 78 13.36 -7.29 -6.65
CA GLN A 78 13.32 -7.06 -8.10
C GLN A 78 12.19 -7.87 -8.76
N ARG A 79 11.98 -9.11 -8.29
CA ARG A 79 10.89 -9.96 -8.76
C ARG A 79 9.52 -9.42 -8.35
N VAL A 80 9.42 -8.81 -7.15
CA VAL A 80 8.20 -8.16 -6.68
C VAL A 80 7.82 -7.01 -7.59
N VAL A 81 8.77 -6.14 -7.93
CA VAL A 81 8.53 -4.97 -8.80
C VAL A 81 8.03 -5.42 -10.17
N THR A 82 8.68 -6.41 -10.79
CA THR A 82 8.25 -6.93 -12.11
C THR A 82 6.86 -7.57 -12.07
N LEU A 83 6.51 -8.29 -11.00
CA LEU A 83 5.20 -8.94 -10.88
C LEU A 83 4.08 -7.92 -10.60
N LEU A 84 4.35 -6.96 -9.73
CA LEU A 84 3.35 -6.01 -9.25
C LEU A 84 3.20 -4.78 -10.14
N SER A 85 4.17 -4.46 -11.01
CA SER A 85 4.03 -3.40 -12.01
C SER A 85 2.83 -3.60 -12.92
N LEU A 86 2.52 -4.85 -13.27
CA LEU A 86 1.32 -5.20 -14.04
C LEU A 86 0.01 -4.92 -13.28
N LEU A 87 0.03 -5.06 -11.95
CA LEU A 87 -1.12 -4.80 -11.09
C LEU A 87 -1.26 -3.31 -10.71
N ALA A 88 -0.22 -2.51 -10.92
CA ALA A 88 -0.22 -1.07 -10.63
C ALA A 88 -1.27 -0.31 -11.46
N HIS A 89 -1.58 -0.78 -12.68
CA HIS A 89 -2.59 -0.18 -13.55
C HIS A 89 -3.99 -0.82 -13.41
N SER A 90 -4.22 -1.61 -12.36
CA SER A 90 -5.53 -2.24 -12.10
C SER A 90 -6.64 -1.19 -11.86
N TYR A 91 -7.86 -1.50 -12.30
CA TYR A 91 -9.02 -0.60 -12.11
C TYR A 91 -9.36 -0.40 -10.63
N SER A 92 -9.21 -1.44 -9.80
CA SER A 92 -9.54 -1.36 -8.37
C SER A 92 -8.49 -0.53 -7.62
N PRO A 93 -8.88 0.56 -6.93
CA PRO A 93 -7.96 1.39 -6.16
C PRO A 93 -7.36 0.63 -4.97
N HIS A 94 -8.04 -0.39 -4.47
CA HIS A 94 -7.58 -1.24 -3.39
C HIS A 94 -6.35 -2.07 -3.80
N ILE A 95 -6.35 -2.61 -5.01
CA ILE A 95 -5.21 -3.36 -5.56
C ILE A 95 -4.03 -2.42 -5.79
N ARG A 96 -4.27 -1.26 -6.41
CA ARG A 96 -3.24 -0.23 -6.64
C ARG A 96 -2.57 0.22 -5.36
N HIS A 97 -3.35 0.50 -4.32
CA HIS A 97 -2.86 0.83 -2.98
C HIS A 97 -1.96 -0.28 -2.40
N SER A 98 -2.41 -1.54 -2.48
CA SER A 98 -1.65 -2.67 -1.94
C SER A 98 -0.37 -2.95 -2.72
N VAL A 99 -0.34 -2.69 -4.03
CA VAL A 99 0.87 -2.78 -4.87
C VAL A 99 1.94 -1.83 -4.36
N CYS A 100 1.60 -0.55 -4.14
CA CYS A 100 2.54 0.43 -3.59
C CYS A 100 3.13 -0.05 -2.26
N LEU A 101 2.27 -0.52 -1.35
CA LEU A 101 2.70 -0.99 -0.04
C LEU A 101 3.58 -2.25 -0.11
N ALA A 102 3.21 -3.21 -0.97
CA ALA A 102 3.97 -4.45 -1.15
C ALA A 102 5.37 -4.19 -1.71
N ILE A 103 5.50 -3.29 -2.68
CA ILE A 103 6.80 -2.85 -3.22
C ILE A 103 7.61 -2.15 -2.14
N GLY A 104 7.00 -1.23 -1.36
CA GLY A 104 7.66 -0.55 -0.25
C GLY A 104 8.24 -1.52 0.78
N ILE A 105 7.47 -2.53 1.20
CA ILE A 105 7.91 -3.55 2.17
C ILE A 105 9.04 -4.41 1.60
N ALA A 106 8.90 -4.88 0.35
CA ALA A 106 9.90 -5.73 -0.27
C ALA A 106 11.23 -4.98 -0.46
N CYS A 107 11.18 -3.76 -1.00
CA CYS A 107 12.38 -2.96 -1.27
C CYS A 107 13.07 -2.48 0.01
N PHE A 108 12.35 -2.21 1.10
CA PHE A 108 12.94 -1.85 2.39
C PHE A 108 13.86 -2.93 2.95
N SER A 109 13.58 -4.20 2.64
CA SER A 109 14.27 -5.33 3.27
C SER A 109 15.68 -5.60 2.70
N CYS A 110 15.99 -5.12 1.49
CA CYS A 110 17.21 -5.51 0.79
C CYS A 110 18.29 -4.42 0.68
N GLY A 111 18.02 -3.16 1.05
CA GLY A 111 19.07 -2.11 1.09
C GLY A 111 19.65 -1.69 -0.27
N PHE A 112 19.27 -2.33 -1.38
CA PHE A 112 19.74 -2.01 -2.72
C PHE A 112 18.91 -0.92 -3.39
N GLN A 113 19.55 -0.20 -4.32
CA GLN A 113 18.90 0.83 -5.12
C GLN A 113 18.06 0.21 -6.24
N TYR A 114 16.75 0.46 -6.23
CA TYR A 114 15.82 0.07 -7.28
C TYR A 114 15.18 1.33 -7.88
N PRO A 115 15.82 1.96 -8.89
CA PRO A 115 15.29 3.19 -9.50
C PRO A 115 13.93 2.96 -10.16
N GLU A 116 13.71 1.79 -10.79
CA GLU A 116 12.43 1.40 -11.39
C GLU A 116 11.28 1.41 -10.37
N ALA A 117 11.53 0.96 -9.14
CA ALA A 117 10.52 1.02 -8.08
C ALA A 117 10.18 2.46 -7.69
N VAL A 118 11.17 3.36 -7.66
CA VAL A 118 10.96 4.78 -7.35
C VAL A 118 10.18 5.47 -8.46
N GLU A 119 10.55 5.23 -9.73
CA GLU A 119 9.83 5.76 -10.89
C GLU A 119 8.36 5.32 -10.91
N LEU A 120 8.09 4.05 -10.64
CA LEU A 120 6.73 3.54 -10.52
C LEU A 120 5.98 4.22 -9.37
N MET A 121 6.60 4.42 -8.20
CA MET A 121 5.94 5.13 -7.10
C MET A 121 5.67 6.62 -7.44
N LEU A 122 6.55 7.27 -8.20
CA LEU A 122 6.36 8.65 -8.69
C LEU A 122 5.18 8.75 -9.67
N GLU A 123 4.94 7.72 -10.49
CA GLU A 123 3.73 7.64 -11.32
C GLU A 123 2.47 7.53 -10.43
N MET A 124 2.52 6.62 -9.44
CA MET A 124 1.39 6.36 -8.53
C MET A 124 1.05 7.54 -7.60
N LEU A 125 1.99 8.47 -7.40
CA LEU A 125 1.77 9.73 -6.69
C LEU A 125 0.78 10.66 -7.40
N ASN A 126 0.61 10.51 -8.72
CA ASN A 126 -0.36 11.25 -9.52
C ASN A 126 -1.70 10.50 -9.69
N ASP A 127 -1.94 9.41 -8.95
CA ASP A 127 -3.21 8.68 -9.01
C ASP A 127 -4.39 9.56 -8.58
N LYS A 128 -5.55 9.36 -9.23
CA LYS A 128 -6.79 10.08 -8.94
C LYS A 128 -7.29 9.85 -7.52
N VAL A 129 -7.01 8.68 -6.94
CA VAL A 129 -7.57 8.25 -5.64
C VAL A 129 -6.58 8.51 -4.50
N ASP A 130 -7.07 9.18 -3.46
CA ASP A 130 -6.27 9.63 -2.32
C ASP A 130 -5.54 8.49 -1.59
N ILE A 131 -6.21 7.33 -1.40
CA ILE A 131 -5.62 6.18 -0.70
C ILE A 131 -4.40 5.59 -1.42
N VAL A 132 -4.37 5.71 -2.75
CA VAL A 132 -3.26 5.22 -3.57
C VAL A 132 -2.09 6.17 -3.45
N ARG A 133 -2.34 7.48 -3.56
CA ARG A 133 -1.31 8.51 -3.34
C ARG A 133 -0.70 8.42 -1.95
N GLN A 134 -1.51 8.18 -0.92
CA GLN A 134 -1.02 7.97 0.45
C GLN A 134 -0.08 6.77 0.55
N ALA A 135 -0.44 5.62 -0.04
CA ALA A 135 0.44 4.46 -0.04
C ALA A 135 1.72 4.68 -0.84
N ALA A 136 1.65 5.41 -1.96
CA ALA A 136 2.82 5.78 -2.74
C ALA A 136 3.80 6.64 -1.91
N PHE A 137 3.31 7.62 -1.14
CA PHE A 137 4.17 8.39 -0.23
C PHE A 137 4.85 7.52 0.84
N VAL A 138 4.09 6.61 1.46
CA VAL A 138 4.63 5.70 2.47
C VAL A 138 5.69 4.79 1.86
N ALA A 139 5.42 4.22 0.69
CA ALA A 139 6.35 3.35 -0.03
C ALA A 139 7.61 4.11 -0.45
N CYS A 140 7.49 5.33 -0.99
CA CYS A 140 8.64 6.21 -1.25
C CYS A 140 9.47 6.42 0.01
N GLY A 141 8.85 6.74 1.14
CA GLY A 141 9.55 6.92 2.42
C GLY A 141 10.32 5.67 2.84
N MET A 142 9.72 4.48 2.71
CA MET A 142 10.36 3.20 3.01
C MET A 142 11.56 2.93 2.11
N ILE A 143 11.40 3.09 0.80
CA ILE A 143 12.45 2.84 -0.19
C ILE A 143 13.63 3.80 0.02
N LEU A 144 13.35 5.10 0.21
CA LEU A 144 14.38 6.11 0.37
C LEU A 144 15.12 5.98 1.71
N ASN A 145 14.43 5.61 2.79
CA ASN A 145 15.06 5.37 4.09
C ASN A 145 15.96 4.13 4.08
N SER A 146 15.65 3.14 3.24
CA SER A 146 16.50 1.97 3.07
C SER A 146 17.77 2.27 2.25
N GLN A 147 17.81 3.37 1.50
CA GLN A 147 18.96 3.76 0.67
C GLN A 147 19.81 4.81 1.40
N ASN A 148 20.88 4.35 2.06
CA ASN A 148 21.80 5.20 2.84
C ASN A 148 22.91 5.88 2.03
N ASP A 149 22.85 5.89 0.70
CA ASP A 149 23.88 6.54 -0.12
C ASP A 149 23.66 8.07 -0.21
N PRO A 150 24.69 8.90 0.07
CA PRO A 150 24.57 10.36 0.12
C PRO A 150 24.45 11.07 -1.26
N ASN A 151 24.43 10.34 -2.38
CA ASN A 151 24.54 10.90 -3.74
C ASN A 151 23.28 10.69 -4.61
N ILE A 152 22.10 11.16 -4.20
CA ILE A 152 20.87 10.88 -4.97
C ILE A 152 20.07 12.15 -5.27
N VAL A 153 20.20 12.66 -6.50
CA VAL A 153 19.36 13.74 -7.07
C VAL A 153 17.88 13.33 -7.10
N ALA A 154 17.58 12.04 -7.33
CA ALA A 154 16.21 11.48 -7.29
C ALA A 154 15.58 11.49 -5.88
N GLN A 155 16.39 11.51 -4.80
CA GLN A 155 15.86 11.68 -3.44
C GLN A 155 15.33 13.09 -3.22
N GLU A 156 15.94 14.09 -3.84
CA GLU A 156 15.54 15.49 -3.70
C GLU A 156 14.24 15.79 -4.48
N GLU A 157 14.06 15.18 -5.65
CA GLU A 157 12.79 15.21 -6.39
C GLU A 157 11.67 14.50 -5.63
N ALA A 158 11.92 13.30 -5.09
CA ALA A 158 10.93 12.60 -4.28
C ALA A 158 10.62 13.35 -2.95
N ARG A 159 11.63 13.96 -2.31
CA ARG A 159 11.45 14.80 -1.11
C ARG A 159 10.73 16.11 -1.41
N SER A 160 11.01 16.74 -2.55
CA SER A 160 10.34 17.98 -2.96
C SER A 160 8.90 17.72 -3.38
N ALA A 161 8.61 16.62 -4.08
CA ALA A 161 7.25 16.15 -4.34
C ALA A 161 6.50 15.85 -3.02
N ALA A 162 7.13 15.18 -2.06
CA ALA A 162 6.55 14.95 -0.73
C ALA A 162 6.26 16.26 0.03
N ARG A 163 7.16 17.25 -0.03
CA ARG A 163 6.94 18.57 0.58
C ARG A 163 5.83 19.37 -0.12
N ALA A 164 5.78 19.34 -1.45
CA ALA A 164 4.79 20.07 -2.23
C ALA A 164 3.37 19.54 -1.97
N THR A 165 3.19 18.23 -1.84
CA THR A 165 1.88 17.65 -1.55
C THR A 165 1.47 17.77 -0.09
N ALA A 166 2.42 17.69 0.86
CA ALA A 166 2.16 17.96 2.27
C ALA A 166 1.62 19.40 2.51
N ALA A 167 2.12 20.38 1.75
CA ALA A 167 1.64 21.75 1.82
C ALA A 167 0.15 21.89 1.40
N THR A 168 -0.30 21.11 0.41
CA THR A 168 -1.69 21.16 -0.09
C THR A 168 -2.71 20.58 0.90
N THR A 169 -2.33 19.60 1.72
CA THR A 169 -3.23 18.98 2.73
C THR A 169 -3.47 19.88 3.95
N THR A 170 -2.53 20.76 4.30
CA THR A 170 -2.71 21.74 5.39
C THR A 170 -3.68 22.88 5.06
N THR A 171 -3.92 23.17 3.78
CA THR A 171 -4.78 24.31 3.39
C THR A 171 -6.26 23.93 3.36
N SER A 172 -6.61 22.66 3.13
CA SER A 172 -8.00 22.19 3.10
C SER A 172 -8.64 22.03 4.49
N SER A 173 -7.85 22.02 5.58
CA SER A 173 -8.37 21.98 6.95
C SER A 173 -8.65 23.36 7.56
N ASN A 174 -8.14 24.44 6.97
CA ASN A 174 -8.40 25.81 7.46
C ASN A 174 -9.60 26.50 6.82
N THR A 175 -10.12 26.05 5.67
CA THR A 175 -11.31 26.65 5.03
C THR A 175 -12.63 26.30 5.71
N SER A 176 -12.65 25.33 6.63
CA SER A 176 -13.83 24.96 7.42
C SER A 176 -14.08 25.86 8.63
N LYS A 177 -13.05 26.55 9.16
CA LYS A 177 -13.19 27.42 10.34
C LYS A 177 -13.53 28.89 10.03
N ASP A 178 -13.30 29.36 8.82
CA ASP A 178 -13.59 30.76 8.44
C ASP A 178 -15.05 31.00 7.99
N GLY A 179 -15.80 29.93 7.70
CA GLY A 179 -17.22 30.03 7.29
C GLY A 179 -18.20 30.38 8.41
N ILE A 180 -17.80 30.31 9.69
CA ILE A 180 -18.71 30.51 10.84
C ILE A 180 -18.67 31.96 11.36
N LYS A 181 -17.65 32.75 11.02
CA LYS A 181 -17.52 34.12 11.56
C LYS A 181 -18.29 35.19 10.78
N ASN A 182 -18.77 34.90 9.57
CA ASN A 182 -19.40 35.91 8.70
C ASN A 182 -20.94 35.92 8.72
N THR A 183 -21.58 35.04 9.49
CA THR A 183 -23.06 34.97 9.60
C THR A 183 -23.61 35.64 10.88
N ALA A 184 -22.74 36.04 11.81
CA ALA A 184 -23.16 36.68 13.07
C ALA A 184 -23.30 38.22 12.96
N THR A 185 -22.79 38.84 11.90
CA THR A 185 -22.80 40.31 11.72
C THR A 185 -23.97 40.82 10.87
N LEU A 186 -24.74 39.94 10.23
CA LEU A 186 -25.87 40.31 9.36
C LEU A 186 -27.24 40.28 10.04
N SER A 187 -27.34 39.89 11.31
CA SER A 187 -28.62 39.85 12.05
C SER A 187 -28.87 41.05 12.97
N GLN A 188 -27.94 42.01 13.07
CA GLN A 188 -28.09 43.19 13.92
C GLN A 188 -28.39 44.51 13.17
N SER A 189 -28.48 44.50 11.83
CA SER A 189 -28.74 45.71 11.04
C SER A 189 -30.17 45.86 10.51
N SER A 190 -31.12 44.96 10.84
CA SER A 190 -32.52 45.04 10.36
C SER A 190 -33.56 45.39 11.43
N LEU A 191 -33.15 45.87 12.61
CA LEU A 191 -34.05 46.33 13.68
C LEU A 191 -33.80 47.79 14.06
N ALA A 192 -33.85 48.69 13.07
CA ALA A 192 -33.92 50.14 13.30
C ALA A 192 -34.55 50.85 12.09
N ALA A 193 -35.88 50.75 11.97
CA ALA A 193 -36.75 51.68 11.27
C ALA A 193 -38.20 51.46 11.74
#